data_AF-A0A484LAT2-F1
#
_entry.id   AF-A0A484LAT2-F1
#
_cell.length_a   1.000
_cell.length_b   1.000
_cell.length_c   1.000
_cell.angle_alpha   90.00
_cell.angle_beta   90.00
_cell.angle_gamma   90.00
#
_symmetry.space_group_name_H-M   'P 1'
#
loop_
_entity.id
_entity.type
_entity.pdbx_description
1 polymer ?
#
loop_
_entity_poly.entity_id
_entity_poly.type
_entity_poly.pdbx_seq_one_letter_code
_entity_poly.pdbx_strand_id
1 'polypeptide(L)'
;MTAADIFKAYGERIVDTMDPMLLQLLLKSSQDKRFVCEAAERSLTAMTTWVSPALLLPKLQPYLKNRNPRIRAKASMCFSRSVPNLGADGIQEYGLEKLIQIAASQLSDQLPESREAARALIVELQTVHDKKSTVATGENPEETTTTTASSWEQFCQSKLSPLSAQAVLRVTNAAPRGDDGLLLGS
;
A
#
# COMPACT_ATOMS: atom_id res chain seq x y z
N MET A 1 -10.11 -18.83 13.93
CA MET A 1 -9.00 -19.24 14.82
C MET A 1 -7.93 -19.88 13.97
N THR A 2 -8.16 -21.06 13.38
CA THR A 2 -7.14 -21.84 12.66
C THR A 2 -6.31 -21.07 11.63
N ALA A 3 -6.90 -20.24 10.75
CA ALA A 3 -6.14 -19.55 9.71
C ALA A 3 -5.16 -18.48 10.27
N ALA A 4 -5.56 -17.72 11.29
CA ALA A 4 -4.69 -16.75 11.94
C ALA A 4 -3.51 -17.44 12.64
N ASP A 5 -3.80 -18.54 13.33
CA ASP A 5 -2.78 -19.35 14.02
C ASP A 5 -1.79 -19.99 13.03
N ILE A 6 -2.29 -20.41 11.87
CA ILE A 6 -1.45 -20.93 10.78
C ILE A 6 -0.46 -19.86 10.28
N PHE A 7 -0.90 -18.64 10.00
CA PHE A 7 0.03 -17.58 9.56
C PHE A 7 1.07 -17.26 10.63
N LYS A 8 0.65 -17.22 11.90
CA LYS A 8 1.56 -17.00 13.02
C LYS A 8 2.59 -18.13 13.19
N ALA A 9 2.17 -19.38 12.98
CA ALA A 9 3.03 -20.54 13.19
C ALA A 9 3.99 -20.81 12.02
N TYR A 10 3.53 -20.63 10.77
CA TYR A 10 4.29 -21.00 9.58
C TYR A 10 4.89 -19.80 8.83
N GLY A 11 4.33 -18.59 9.01
CA GLY A 11 4.80 -17.37 8.37
C GLY A 11 4.96 -17.54 6.85
N GLU A 12 6.15 -17.29 6.35
CA GLU A 12 6.49 -17.41 4.93
C GLU A 12 6.43 -18.84 4.38
N ARG A 13 6.58 -19.86 5.22
CA ARG A 13 6.63 -21.27 4.78
C ARG A 13 5.34 -21.75 4.15
N ILE A 14 4.24 -21.02 4.33
CA ILE A 14 2.93 -21.37 3.76
C ILE A 14 2.64 -20.67 2.43
N VAL A 15 3.47 -19.72 2.00
CA VAL A 15 3.19 -18.85 0.84
C VAL A 15 2.85 -19.63 -0.43
N ASP A 16 3.52 -20.75 -0.69
CA ASP A 16 3.29 -21.55 -1.90
C ASP A 16 1.93 -22.24 -1.92
N THR A 17 1.33 -22.45 -0.75
CA THR A 17 0.06 -23.18 -0.59
C THR A 17 -1.09 -22.28 -0.14
N MET A 18 -0.85 -20.98 0.08
CA MET A 18 -1.83 -20.10 0.67
C MET A 18 -2.91 -19.60 -0.31
N ASP A 19 -2.76 -19.79 -1.62
CA ASP A 19 -3.67 -19.18 -2.62
C ASP A 19 -5.15 -19.56 -2.41
N PRO A 20 -5.52 -20.83 -2.19
CA PRO A 20 -6.90 -21.19 -1.87
C PRO A 20 -7.37 -20.59 -0.55
N MET A 21 -6.49 -20.52 0.45
CA MET A 21 -6.80 -19.92 1.76
C MET A 21 -7.04 -18.41 1.63
N LEU A 22 -6.20 -17.71 0.89
CA LEU A 22 -6.32 -16.27 0.65
C LEU A 22 -7.65 -15.93 -0.02
N LEU A 23 -8.02 -16.65 -1.09
CA LEU A 23 -9.31 -16.48 -1.74
C LEU A 23 -10.47 -16.70 -0.75
N GLN A 24 -10.43 -17.75 0.06
CA GLN A 24 -11.47 -18.04 1.05
C GLN A 24 -11.57 -16.97 2.13
N LEU A 25 -10.45 -16.43 2.59
CA LEU A 25 -10.43 -15.35 3.56
C LEU A 25 -10.99 -14.04 2.99
N LEU A 26 -10.65 -13.70 1.74
CA LEU A 26 -11.20 -12.53 1.05
C LEU A 26 -12.71 -12.66 0.81
N LEU A 27 -13.17 -13.86 0.45
CA LEU A 27 -14.60 -14.14 0.30
C LEU A 27 -15.34 -14.00 1.63
N LYS A 28 -14.83 -14.62 2.70
CA LYS A 28 -15.47 -14.60 4.02
C LYS A 28 -15.46 -13.22 4.67
N SER A 29 -14.40 -12.43 4.50
CA SER A 29 -14.34 -11.04 4.96
C SER A 29 -15.24 -10.09 4.15
N SER A 30 -15.76 -10.53 3.00
CA SER A 30 -16.67 -9.73 2.17
C SER A 30 -18.16 -10.02 2.44
N GLN A 31 -18.48 -10.87 3.41
CA GLN A 31 -19.86 -11.30 3.73
C GLN A 31 -20.49 -10.41 4.81
N ASP A 32 -21.82 -10.36 4.83
CA ASP A 32 -22.57 -9.53 5.78
C ASP A 32 -22.69 -10.17 7.19
N LYS A 33 -22.37 -11.46 7.32
CA LYS A 33 -22.40 -12.18 8.61
C LYS A 33 -21.22 -11.73 9.48
N ARG A 34 -21.49 -10.81 10.41
CA ARG A 34 -20.50 -10.17 11.31
C ARG A 34 -19.44 -11.12 11.87
N PHE A 35 -19.85 -12.20 12.54
CA PHE A 35 -18.89 -13.15 13.15
C PHE A 35 -17.96 -13.84 12.14
N VAL A 36 -18.46 -14.14 10.93
CA VAL A 36 -17.66 -14.76 9.87
C VAL A 36 -16.69 -13.75 9.29
N CYS A 37 -17.18 -12.54 9.03
CA CYS A 37 -16.40 -11.44 8.49
C CYS A 37 -15.24 -11.06 9.44
N GLU A 38 -15.55 -10.76 10.71
CA GLU A 38 -14.54 -10.37 11.71
C GLU A 38 -13.49 -11.47 11.96
N ALA A 39 -13.89 -12.75 11.91
CA ALA A 39 -12.94 -13.86 12.03
C ALA A 39 -11.99 -13.95 10.82
N ALA A 40 -12.50 -13.70 9.62
CA ALA A 40 -11.69 -13.67 8.40
C ALA A 40 -10.76 -12.45 8.36
N GLU A 41 -11.25 -11.27 8.76
CA GLU A 41 -10.45 -10.05 8.83
C GLU A 41 -9.30 -10.15 9.84
N ARG A 42 -9.53 -10.78 11.01
CA ARG A 42 -8.45 -11.09 11.95
C ARG A 42 -7.40 -12.01 11.34
N SER A 43 -7.81 -12.97 10.52
CA SER A 43 -6.88 -13.88 9.83
C SER A 43 -6.09 -13.17 8.73
N LEU A 44 -6.73 -12.28 7.96
CA LEU A 44 -6.05 -11.42 6.98
C LEU A 44 -5.06 -10.47 7.68
N THR A 45 -5.42 -9.95 8.85
CA THR A 45 -4.52 -9.12 9.65
C THR A 45 -3.30 -9.91 10.10
N ALA A 46 -3.48 -11.11 10.65
CA ALA A 46 -2.37 -11.99 11.00
C ALA A 46 -1.48 -12.30 9.78
N MET A 47 -2.07 -12.56 8.61
CA MET A 47 -1.32 -12.76 7.37
C MET A 47 -0.41 -11.59 7.03
N THR A 48 -0.93 -10.35 7.06
CA THR A 48 -0.15 -9.14 6.77
C THR A 48 0.93 -8.84 7.81
N THR A 49 0.84 -9.45 9.00
CA THR A 49 1.83 -9.30 10.08
C THR A 49 2.93 -10.36 10.03
N TRP A 50 2.60 -11.60 9.67
CA TRP A 50 3.50 -12.76 9.81
C TRP A 50 4.09 -13.27 8.49
N VAL A 51 3.54 -12.86 7.35
CA VAL A 51 4.06 -13.21 6.02
C VAL A 51 4.83 -12.02 5.47
N SER A 52 6.06 -12.23 4.99
CA SER A 52 6.85 -11.15 4.39
C SER A 52 6.08 -10.46 3.25
N PRO A 53 6.03 -9.12 3.24
CA PRO A 53 5.35 -8.38 2.20
C PRO A 53 5.90 -8.68 0.80
N ALA A 54 7.21 -8.94 0.66
CA ALA A 54 7.82 -9.26 -0.64
C ALA A 54 7.17 -10.49 -1.29
N LEU A 55 6.79 -11.47 -0.47
CA LEU A 55 6.10 -12.69 -0.90
C LEU A 55 4.58 -12.50 -0.99
N LEU A 56 4.00 -11.67 -0.12
CA LEU A 56 2.56 -11.48 -0.02
C LEU A 56 1.98 -10.56 -1.11
N LEU A 57 2.66 -9.47 -1.46
CA LEU A 57 2.15 -8.49 -2.42
C LEU A 57 1.85 -9.10 -3.80
N PRO A 58 2.71 -9.96 -4.39
CA PRO A 58 2.39 -10.65 -5.64
C PRO A 58 1.13 -11.51 -5.54
N LYS A 59 0.89 -12.17 -4.39
CA LYS A 59 -0.30 -12.99 -4.15
C LYS A 59 -1.57 -12.16 -4.04
N LEU A 60 -1.48 -10.92 -3.53
CA LEU A 60 -2.62 -10.01 -3.41
C LEU A 60 -3.02 -9.34 -4.74
N GLN A 61 -2.07 -9.15 -5.66
CA GLN A 61 -2.29 -8.39 -6.90
C GLN A 61 -3.46 -8.84 -7.77
N PRO A 62 -3.70 -10.15 -8.01
CA PRO A 62 -4.84 -10.60 -8.79
C PRO A 62 -6.19 -10.14 -8.20
N TYR A 63 -6.27 -9.98 -6.88
CA TYR A 63 -7.49 -9.62 -6.17
C TYR A 63 -7.79 -8.12 -6.20
N LEU A 64 -6.80 -7.27 -6.45
CA LEU A 64 -6.98 -5.82 -6.63
C LEU A 64 -7.75 -5.47 -7.91
N LYS A 65 -7.82 -6.41 -8.86
CA LYS A 65 -8.58 -6.28 -10.11
C LYS A 65 -9.80 -7.21 -10.15
N ASN A 66 -10.21 -7.74 -9.00
CA ASN A 66 -11.34 -8.66 -8.93
C ASN A 66 -12.64 -7.99 -9.37
N ARG A 67 -13.54 -8.72 -10.05
CA ARG A 67 -14.85 -8.17 -10.45
C ARG A 67 -15.70 -7.77 -9.24
N ASN A 68 -15.58 -8.48 -8.12
CA ASN A 68 -16.31 -8.18 -6.90
C ASN A 68 -15.65 -7.01 -6.14
N PRO A 69 -16.34 -5.87 -5.97
CA PRO A 69 -15.78 -4.69 -5.30
C PRO A 69 -15.42 -4.93 -3.84
N ARG A 70 -16.19 -5.77 -3.12
CA ARG A 70 -15.89 -6.08 -1.71
C ARG A 70 -14.56 -6.83 -1.57
N ILE A 71 -14.30 -7.77 -2.48
CA ILE A 71 -13.02 -8.48 -2.54
C ILE A 71 -11.88 -7.51 -2.86
N ARG A 72 -12.07 -6.61 -3.84
CA ARG A 72 -11.06 -5.58 -4.16
C ARG A 72 -10.74 -4.72 -2.95
N ALA A 73 -11.74 -4.23 -2.22
CA ALA A 73 -11.53 -3.44 -1.02
C ALA A 73 -10.73 -4.20 0.05
N LYS A 74 -11.07 -5.46 0.35
CA LYS A 74 -10.32 -6.27 1.32
C LYS A 74 -8.88 -6.54 0.86
N ALA A 75 -8.67 -6.80 -0.42
CA ALA A 75 -7.32 -6.94 -0.98
C ALA A 75 -6.51 -5.63 -0.90
N SER A 76 -7.14 -4.50 -1.22
CA SER A 76 -6.53 -3.16 -1.16
C SER A 76 -6.10 -2.81 0.27
N MET A 77 -6.94 -3.11 1.27
CA MET A 77 -6.59 -2.95 2.68
C MET A 77 -5.39 -3.82 3.10
N CYS A 78 -5.37 -5.09 2.69
CA CYS A 78 -4.23 -5.98 2.98
C CYS A 78 -2.95 -5.50 2.32
N PHE A 79 -3.05 -5.05 1.07
CA PHE A 79 -1.92 -4.54 0.28
C PHE A 79 -1.34 -3.29 0.93
N SER A 80 -2.18 -2.28 1.18
CA SER A 80 -1.80 -1.01 1.82
C SER A 80 -1.14 -1.23 3.20
N ARG A 81 -1.67 -2.16 4.00
CA ARG A 81 -1.06 -2.51 5.30
C ARG A 81 0.28 -3.22 5.19
N SER A 82 0.51 -3.99 4.13
CA SER A 82 1.73 -4.79 3.98
C SER A 82 2.90 -3.96 3.45
N VAL A 83 2.64 -2.92 2.64
CA VAL A 83 3.69 -2.12 1.99
C VAL A 83 4.64 -1.44 2.98
N PRO A 84 4.18 -0.76 4.07
CA PRO A 84 5.09 -0.16 5.05
C PRO A 84 6.09 -1.15 5.67
N ASN A 85 5.68 -2.42 5.81
CA ASN A 85 6.53 -3.48 6.38
C ASN A 85 7.69 -3.90 5.46
N LEU A 86 7.73 -3.45 4.20
CA LEU A 86 8.91 -3.60 3.33
C LEU A 86 10.07 -2.68 3.76
N GLY A 87 9.77 -1.59 4.47
CA GLY A 87 10.71 -0.49 4.69
C GLY A 87 11.00 0.32 3.42
N ALA A 88 11.77 1.41 3.55
CA ALA A 88 12.07 2.30 2.44
C ALA A 88 12.83 1.59 1.30
N ASP A 89 13.83 0.76 1.65
CA ASP A 89 14.64 0.02 0.68
C ASP A 89 13.81 -1.04 -0.04
N GLY A 90 12.99 -1.80 0.68
CA GLY A 90 12.11 -2.81 0.09
C GLY A 90 11.01 -2.21 -0.79
N ILE A 91 10.51 -1.00 -0.47
CA ILE A 91 9.59 -0.25 -1.33
C ILE A 91 10.27 0.16 -2.64
N GLN A 92 11.55 0.54 -2.58
CA GLN A 92 12.32 0.87 -3.78
C GLN A 92 12.60 -0.37 -4.63
N GLU A 93 13.02 -1.48 -4.01
CA GLU A 93 13.28 -2.75 -4.69
C GLU A 93 12.02 -3.33 -5.34
N TYR A 94 10.88 -3.31 -4.63
CA TYR A 94 9.60 -3.75 -5.18
C TYR A 94 9.12 -2.85 -6.34
N GLY A 95 9.57 -1.59 -6.34
CA GLY A 95 9.30 -0.60 -7.37
C GLY A 95 8.24 0.40 -6.96
N LEU A 96 8.69 1.60 -6.62
CA LEU A 96 7.83 2.75 -6.29
C LEU A 96 6.82 3.05 -7.39
N GLU A 97 7.24 2.97 -8.66
CA GLU A 97 6.37 3.15 -9.84
C GLU A 97 5.19 2.16 -9.85
N LYS A 98 5.48 0.88 -9.60
CA LYS A 98 4.48 -0.18 -9.58
C LYS A 98 3.49 0.03 -8.45
N LEU A 99 3.98 0.44 -7.28
CA LEU A 99 3.15 0.72 -6.10
C LEU A 99 2.23 1.92 -6.32
N ILE A 100 2.73 3.01 -6.92
CA ILE A 100 1.91 4.20 -7.16
C ILE A 100 0.84 3.95 -8.24
N GLN A 101 1.15 3.17 -9.28
CA GLN A 101 0.17 2.76 -10.30
C GLN A 101 -0.96 1.93 -9.68
N ILE A 102 -0.61 1.01 -8.77
CA ILE A 102 -1.60 0.22 -8.04
C ILE A 102 -2.45 1.14 -7.16
N ALA A 103 -1.84 1.99 -6.34
CA ALA A 103 -2.56 2.89 -5.44
C ALA A 103 -3.51 3.82 -6.22
N ALA A 104 -3.04 4.40 -7.33
CA ALA A 104 -3.86 5.25 -8.20
C ALA A 104 -5.08 4.50 -8.77
N SER A 105 -4.93 3.23 -9.16
CA SER A 105 -6.06 2.42 -9.64
C SER A 105 -7.12 2.17 -8.55
N GLN A 106 -6.68 1.99 -7.30
CA GLN A 106 -7.59 1.74 -6.17
C GLN A 106 -8.25 3.03 -5.66
N LEU A 107 -7.64 4.20 -5.90
CA LEU A 107 -8.18 5.51 -5.50
C LEU A 107 -9.49 5.86 -6.22
N SER A 108 -9.72 5.29 -7.41
CA SER A 108 -10.98 5.39 -8.17
C SER A 108 -11.98 4.26 -7.91
N ASP A 109 -11.72 3.39 -6.92
CA ASP A 109 -12.64 2.28 -6.64
C ASP A 109 -13.99 2.77 -6.07
N GLN A 110 -15.03 1.99 -6.31
CA GLN A 110 -16.39 2.29 -5.84
C GLN A 110 -16.55 2.21 -4.32
N LEU A 111 -15.77 1.38 -3.62
CA LEU A 111 -15.87 1.23 -2.18
C LEU A 111 -14.95 2.22 -1.44
N PRO A 112 -15.46 2.93 -0.42
CA PRO A 112 -14.66 3.88 0.36
C PRO A 112 -13.45 3.21 1.04
N GLU A 113 -13.57 1.97 1.49
CA GLU A 113 -12.48 1.25 2.17
C GLU A 113 -11.27 1.03 1.25
N SER A 114 -11.52 0.74 -0.03
CA SER A 114 -10.45 0.62 -1.03
C SER A 114 -9.77 1.97 -1.29
N ARG A 115 -10.56 3.04 -1.39
CA ARG A 115 -10.06 4.40 -1.61
C ARG A 115 -9.24 4.90 -0.43
N GLU A 116 -9.68 4.61 0.79
CA GLU A 116 -8.95 5.01 2.00
C GLU A 116 -7.63 4.24 2.14
N ALA A 117 -7.64 2.93 1.89
CA ALA A 117 -6.41 2.14 1.81
C ALA A 117 -5.44 2.69 0.76
N ALA A 118 -5.94 3.12 -0.40
CA ALA A 118 -5.15 3.75 -1.44
C ALA A 118 -4.55 5.09 -1.00
N ARG A 119 -5.31 5.93 -0.29
CA ARG A 119 -4.83 7.21 0.24
C ARG A 119 -3.69 7.02 1.23
N ALA A 120 -3.86 6.11 2.19
CA ALA A 120 -2.82 5.77 3.15
C ALA A 120 -1.54 5.28 2.46
N LEU A 121 -1.69 4.43 1.44
CA LEU A 121 -0.56 3.95 0.65
C LEU A 121 0.13 5.11 -0.09
N ILE A 122 -0.61 6.00 -0.74
CA ILE A 122 -0.05 7.16 -1.47
C ILE A 122 0.80 8.04 -0.55
N VAL A 123 0.31 8.32 0.68
CA VAL A 123 1.05 9.10 1.67
C VAL A 123 2.35 8.40 2.04
N GLU A 124 2.32 7.10 2.32
CA GLU A 124 3.54 6.33 2.61
C GLU A 124 4.57 6.42 1.46
N LEU A 125 4.13 6.19 0.22
CA LEU A 125 5.00 6.22 -0.96
C LEU A 125 5.64 7.60 -1.17
N GLN A 126 4.89 8.68 -0.89
CA GLN A 126 5.43 10.04 -0.93
C GLN A 126 6.53 10.23 0.12
N THR A 127 6.32 9.78 1.36
CA THR A 127 7.35 9.93 2.40
C THR A 127 8.65 9.21 2.04
N VAL A 128 8.57 8.05 1.39
CA VAL A 128 9.74 7.29 0.92
C VAL A 128 10.43 8.00 -0.25
N HIS A 129 9.65 8.54 -1.19
CA HIS A 129 10.18 9.33 -2.29
C HIS A 129 10.94 10.57 -1.80
N ASP A 130 10.37 11.31 -0.84
CA ASP A 130 10.96 12.54 -0.33
C ASP A 130 12.23 12.27 0.49
N LYS A 131 12.26 11.20 1.28
CA LYS A 131 13.48 10.75 1.99
C LYS A 131 14.63 10.40 1.03
N LYS A 132 14.32 9.85 -0.14
CA LYS A 132 15.35 9.57 -1.16
C LYS A 132 15.95 10.86 -1.72
N SER A 133 15.13 11.88 -1.92
CA SER A 133 15.56 13.19 -2.41
C SER A 133 16.54 13.88 -1.45
N THR A 134 16.30 13.77 -0.13
CA THR A 134 17.16 14.40 0.88
C THR A 134 18.53 13.71 1.03
N VAL A 135 18.58 12.37 0.98
CA VAL A 135 19.83 11.61 1.09
C VAL A 135 20.78 11.86 -0.10
N ALA A 136 20.23 12.06 -1.30
CA ALA A 136 21.04 12.37 -2.49
C ALA A 136 21.73 13.75 -2.46
N THR A 137 21.35 14.63 -1.52
CA THR A 137 21.89 16.00 -1.41
C THR A 137 23.01 16.11 -0.37
N GLY A 138 23.30 15.03 0.38
CA GLY A 138 24.13 15.08 1.59
C GLY A 138 25.61 14.68 1.47
N GLU A 139 26.08 14.08 0.38
CA GLU A 139 27.45 13.54 0.31
C GLU A 139 28.15 13.84 -1.03
N ASN A 140 29.16 14.72 -0.95
CA ASN A 140 30.29 14.93 -1.86
C ASN A 140 30.06 15.63 -3.24
N PRO A 141 30.74 16.76 -3.53
CA PRO A 141 30.61 17.50 -4.78
C PRO A 141 31.73 17.16 -5.79
N GLU A 142 31.76 15.95 -6.37
CA GLU A 142 32.58 15.67 -7.56
C GLU A 142 32.23 14.30 -8.15
N GLU A 143 31.16 14.24 -8.96
CA GLU A 143 31.11 13.49 -10.23
C GLU A 143 29.71 13.63 -10.87
N THR A 144 29.72 14.00 -12.14
CA THR A 144 28.56 14.38 -12.93
C THR A 144 27.73 13.17 -13.33
N THR A 145 26.65 12.90 -12.59
CA THR A 145 25.37 12.44 -13.18
C THR A 145 24.23 13.18 -12.53
N THR A 146 23.74 14.21 -13.21
CA THR A 146 22.54 14.97 -12.87
C THR A 146 21.32 14.06 -12.79
N THR A 147 21.08 13.43 -11.65
CA THR A 147 19.75 12.95 -11.29
C THR A 147 19.12 14.05 -10.44
N THR A 148 18.59 15.08 -11.09
CA THR A 148 17.68 16.01 -10.41
C THR A 148 16.57 15.15 -9.82
N ALA A 149 16.51 15.01 -8.49
CA ALA A 149 15.42 14.30 -7.85
C ALA A 149 14.12 14.97 -8.32
N SER A 150 13.39 14.29 -9.19
CA SER A 150 12.16 14.83 -9.78
C SER A 150 11.20 15.12 -8.64
N SER A 151 10.57 16.29 -8.62
CA SER A 151 9.51 16.59 -7.64
C SER A 151 8.47 15.45 -7.64
N TRP A 152 7.86 15.15 -6.49
CA TRP A 152 6.78 14.16 -6.38
C TRP A 152 5.71 14.32 -7.48
N GLU A 153 5.43 15.58 -7.86
CA GLU A 153 4.54 15.90 -8.97
C GLU A 153 5.06 15.43 -10.33
N GLN A 154 6.32 15.71 -10.65
CA GLN A 154 6.95 15.24 -11.89
C GLN A 154 6.99 13.71 -11.94
N PHE A 155 7.30 13.07 -10.80
CA PHE A 155 7.25 11.62 -10.68
C PHE A 155 5.85 11.09 -11.00
N CYS A 156 4.80 11.61 -10.35
CA CYS A 156 3.41 11.21 -10.61
C CYS A 156 2.99 11.43 -12.06
N GLN A 157 3.30 12.59 -12.64
CA GLN A 157 2.96 12.92 -14.03
C GLN A 157 3.69 12.02 -15.03
N SER A 158 4.92 11.59 -14.74
CA SER A 158 5.68 10.70 -15.61
C SER A 158 5.20 9.25 -15.58
N LYS A 159 4.62 8.79 -14.44
CA LYS A 159 4.27 7.37 -14.21
C LYS A 159 2.78 7.06 -14.31
N LEU A 160 1.92 8.07 -14.31
CA LEU A 160 0.46 7.92 -14.29
C LEU A 160 -0.20 8.70 -15.42
N SER A 161 -1.46 8.34 -15.73
CA SER A 161 -2.29 9.19 -16.60
C SER A 161 -2.53 10.56 -15.94
N PRO A 162 -2.77 11.64 -16.72
CA PRO A 162 -3.00 12.97 -16.16
C PRO A 162 -4.08 13.03 -15.08
N LEU A 163 -5.19 12.29 -15.27
CA LEU A 163 -6.29 12.22 -14.30
C LEU A 163 -5.88 11.49 -13.01
N SER A 164 -5.17 10.38 -13.15
CA SER A 164 -4.67 9.60 -12.02
C SER A 164 -3.62 10.39 -11.23
N ALA A 165 -2.69 11.05 -11.92
CA ALA A 165 -1.69 11.92 -11.30
C ALA A 165 -2.34 13.04 -10.48
N GLN A 166 -3.32 13.75 -11.07
CA GLN A 166 -4.03 14.81 -10.36
C GLN A 166 -4.80 14.29 -9.13
N ALA A 167 -5.40 13.10 -9.22
CA ALA A 167 -6.09 12.49 -8.09
C ALA A 167 -5.12 12.14 -6.95
N VAL A 168 -3.95 11.58 -7.27
CA VAL A 168 -2.87 11.29 -6.31
C VAL A 168 -2.36 12.58 -5.67
N LEU A 169 -2.07 13.61 -6.47
CA LEU A 169 -1.58 14.91 -5.99
C LEU A 169 -2.56 15.59 -5.03
N ARG A 170 -3.87 15.45 -5.25
CA ARG A 170 -4.89 15.96 -4.34
C ARG A 170 -4.83 15.27 -2.97
N VAL A 171 -4.47 13.99 -2.90
CA VAL A 171 -4.31 13.27 -1.63
C VAL A 171 -3.09 13.82 -0.87
N THR A 172 -1.96 13.95 -1.55
CA THR A 172 -0.70 14.37 -0.93
C THR A 172 -0.64 15.85 -0.56
N ASN A 173 -1.39 16.71 -1.26
CA ASN A 173 -1.47 18.13 -0.93
C ASN A 173 -2.48 18.43 0.18
N ALA A 174 -3.45 17.55 0.41
CA ALA A 174 -4.45 17.69 1.47
C ALA A 174 -4.02 17.05 2.79
N ALA A 175 -2.98 16.21 2.80
CA ALA A 175 -2.43 15.65 4.01
C ALA A 175 -1.71 16.76 4.80
N PRO A 176 -2.03 16.98 6.09
CA PRO A 176 -1.25 17.88 6.93
C PRO A 176 0.19 17.37 6.95
N ARG A 177 1.11 18.13 6.35
CA ARG A 177 2.55 17.94 6.61
C ARG A 177 2.72 18.28 8.08
N GLY A 178 3.17 17.32 8.88
CA GLY A 178 3.23 17.44 10.34
C GLY A 178 4.26 18.45 10.84
N ASP A 179 4.12 19.71 10.43
CA ASP A 179 4.90 20.85 10.86
C ASP A 179 4.01 22.10 10.83
N ASP A 180 2.96 22.12 11.66
CA ASP A 180 2.29 23.34 12.08
C ASP A 180 2.35 23.40 13.60
N GLY A 181 3.43 24.01 14.06
CA GLY A 181 3.50 24.58 15.39
C GLY A 181 2.36 25.59 15.58
N LEU A 182 1.69 25.43 16.72
CA LEU A 182 1.14 26.52 17.53
C LEU A 182 0.25 27.56 16.81
N LEU A 183 -1.06 27.33 16.73
CA LEU A 183 -2.06 28.40 16.91
C LEU A 183 -3.36 27.83 17.48
N LEU A 184 -3.42 27.76 18.82
CA LEU A 184 -4.68 27.74 19.56
C LEU A 184 -5.31 29.13 19.42
N GLY A 185 -6.45 29.20 18.73
CA GLY A 185 -7.27 30.39 18.61
C GLY A 185 -7.85 30.81 19.96
N SER A 186 -7.80 32.11 20.19
CA SER A 186 -8.40 32.86 21.31
C SER A 186 -9.92 32.83 21.31
#